data_AF-A0A2D6LV86-F1
#
_entry.id   AF-A0A2D6LV86-F1
#
_cell.length_a   1.000
_cell.length_b   1.000
_cell.length_c   1.000
_cell.angle_alpha   90.00
_cell.angle_beta   90.00
_cell.angle_gamma   90.00
#
_symmetry.space_group_name_H-M   'P 1'
#
loop_
_entity.id
_entity.type
_entity.pdbx_description
1 polymer ?
#
loop_
_entity_poly.entity_id
_entity_poly.type
_entity_poly.pdbx_seq_one_letter_code
_entity_poly.pdbx_strand_id
1 'polypeptide(L)'
;MEDLSEIEQLVLSVVEESPGRWKSRGVVNQVVYLHNGKGTSEKDVKDVVKGLIKEGYVELRGTKRLHGQDWEQFCYPSENGKKEVV
;
A
#
# COMPACT_ATOMS: atom_id res chain seq x y z
N MET A 1 4.50 -8.46 19.29
CA MET A 1 4.92 -8.25 17.89
C MET A 1 3.87 -8.98 17.08
N GLU A 2 2.89 -8.26 16.54
CA GLU A 2 1.88 -8.88 15.68
C GLU A 2 2.58 -9.36 14.40
N ASP A 3 2.42 -10.63 14.07
CA ASP A 3 2.93 -11.20 12.83
C ASP A 3 2.07 -10.68 11.67
N LEU A 4 2.69 -9.91 10.77
CA LEU A 4 2.04 -9.48 9.53
C LEU A 4 1.70 -10.68 8.65
N SER A 5 0.50 -10.71 8.09
CA SER A 5 0.06 -11.70 7.13
C SER A 5 0.88 -11.66 5.83
N GLU A 6 0.84 -12.75 5.06
CA GLU A 6 1.55 -12.86 3.78
C GLU A 6 1.15 -11.73 2.80
N ILE A 7 -0.13 -11.32 2.79
CA ILE A 7 -0.63 -10.26 1.92
C ILE A 7 -0.13 -8.89 2.39
N GLU A 8 -0.09 -8.64 3.71
CA GLU A 8 0.45 -7.39 4.26
C GLU A 8 1.92 -7.23 3.91
N GLN A 9 2.74 -8.28 4.11
CA GLN A 9 4.15 -8.28 3.73
C GLN A 9 4.33 -8.01 2.23
N LEU A 10 3.50 -8.61 1.38
CA LEU A 10 3.57 -8.42 -0.07
C LEU A 10 3.15 -6.99 -0.48
N VAL A 11 2.13 -6.42 0.15
CA VAL A 11 1.74 -5.02 -0.05
C VAL A 11 2.90 -4.09 0.30
N LEU A 12 3.55 -4.31 1.46
CA LEU A 12 4.68 -3.50 1.89
C LEU A 12 5.86 -3.61 0.92
N SER A 13 6.23 -4.83 0.49
CA SER A 13 7.27 -5.04 -0.52
C SER A 13 7.00 -4.24 -1.79
N VAL A 14 5.78 -4.32 -2.34
CA VAL A 14 5.41 -3.59 -3.58
C VAL A 14 5.56 -2.07 -3.42
N VAL A 15 5.26 -1.54 -2.24
CA VAL A 15 5.36 -0.10 -1.95
C VAL A 15 6.81 0.30 -1.69
N GLU A 16 7.60 -0.52 -1.00
CA GLU A 16 9.02 -0.28 -0.68
C GLU A 16 9.94 -0.38 -1.91
N GLU A 17 9.66 -1.32 -2.83
CA GLU A 17 10.41 -1.48 -4.08
C GLU A 17 10.23 -0.29 -5.04
N SER A 18 9.14 0.46 -4.91
CA SER A 18 8.84 1.60 -5.78
C SER A 18 8.01 2.68 -5.07
N PRO A 19 8.59 3.41 -4.09
CA PRO A 19 7.88 4.43 -3.34
C PRO A 19 7.36 5.54 -4.26
N GLY A 20 6.09 5.91 -4.12
CA GLY A 20 5.48 6.98 -4.93
C GLY A 20 5.16 6.61 -6.38
N ARG A 21 5.48 5.39 -6.83
CA ARG A 21 5.14 4.92 -8.18
C ARG A 21 3.66 4.60 -8.32
N TRP A 22 3.07 4.03 -7.28
CA TRP A 22 1.75 3.43 -7.34
C TRP A 22 0.73 4.21 -6.52
N LYS A 23 -0.47 4.38 -7.07
CA LYS A 23 -1.67 4.69 -6.28
C LYS A 23 -2.16 3.42 -5.59
N SER A 24 -3.07 3.53 -4.62
CA SER A 24 -3.63 2.37 -3.91
C SER A 24 -4.18 1.30 -4.87
N ARG A 25 -4.86 1.69 -5.95
CA ARG A 25 -5.35 0.75 -6.96
C ARG A 25 -4.23 0.04 -7.74
N GLY A 26 -3.13 0.75 -8.00
CA GLY A 26 -1.95 0.15 -8.64
C GLY A 26 -1.30 -0.90 -7.74
N VAL A 27 -1.17 -0.61 -6.44
CA VAL A 27 -0.68 -1.57 -5.44
C VAL A 27 -1.56 -2.81 -5.40
N VAL A 28 -2.89 -2.64 -5.33
CA VAL A 28 -3.85 -3.76 -5.32
C VAL A 28 -3.67 -4.65 -6.55
N ASN A 29 -3.66 -4.06 -7.76
CA ASN A 29 -3.50 -4.83 -8.99
C ASN A 29 -2.17 -5.60 -9.03
N GLN A 30 -1.08 -4.96 -8.59
CA GLN A 30 0.24 -5.59 -8.58
C GLN A 30 0.29 -6.76 -7.59
N VAL A 31 -0.27 -6.58 -6.39
CA VAL A 31 -0.32 -7.63 -5.37
C VAL A 31 -1.20 -8.79 -5.81
N VAL A 32 -2.38 -8.51 -6.40
CA VAL A 32 -3.24 -9.56 -6.98
C VAL A 32 -2.51 -10.32 -8.08
N TYR A 33 -1.75 -9.64 -8.94
CA TYR A 33 -0.97 -10.29 -9.99
C TYR A 33 0.13 -11.20 -9.41
N LEU A 34 0.89 -10.72 -8.41
CA LEU A 34 1.96 -11.47 -7.76
C LEU A 34 1.45 -12.65 -6.90
N HIS A 35 0.24 -12.51 -6.35
CA HIS A 35 -0.41 -13.51 -5.49
C HIS A 35 -1.42 -14.39 -6.24
N ASN A 36 -1.50 -14.25 -7.57
CA ASN A 36 -2.49 -14.93 -8.39
C ASN A 36 -2.39 -16.46 -8.24
N GLY A 37 -3.53 -17.12 -8.01
CA GLY A 37 -3.61 -18.58 -7.83
C GLY A 37 -3.69 -19.08 -6.39
N LYS A 38 -3.60 -18.20 -5.37
CA LYS A 38 -3.77 -18.57 -3.95
C LYS A 38 -5.16 -18.29 -3.36
N GLY A 39 -6.12 -17.88 -4.19
CA GLY A 39 -7.51 -17.62 -3.77
C GLY A 39 -7.77 -16.23 -3.18
N THR A 40 -6.79 -15.33 -3.20
CA THR A 40 -6.94 -13.95 -2.72
C THR A 40 -7.71 -13.11 -3.74
N SER A 41 -8.80 -12.47 -3.31
CA SER A 41 -9.59 -11.59 -4.17
C SER A 41 -9.03 -10.16 -4.17
N GLU A 42 -9.33 -9.39 -5.23
CA GLU A 42 -9.02 -7.95 -5.28
C GLU A 42 -9.59 -7.20 -4.07
N LYS A 43 -10.76 -7.64 -3.57
CA LYS A 43 -11.40 -7.05 -2.40
C LYS A 43 -10.55 -7.25 -1.14
N ASP A 44 -10.02 -8.45 -0.91
CA ASP A 44 -9.21 -8.76 0.26
C ASP A 44 -7.94 -7.91 0.27
N VAL A 45 -7.23 -7.84 -0.86
CA VAL A 45 -6.03 -7.00 -1.00
C VAL A 45 -6.36 -5.53 -0.78
N LYS A 46 -7.49 -5.06 -1.29
CA LYS A 46 -7.93 -3.66 -1.11
C LYS A 46 -8.20 -3.34 0.37
N ASP A 47 -8.79 -4.26 1.11
CA ASP A 47 -9.05 -4.07 2.53
C ASP A 47 -7.74 -4.10 3.34
N VAL A 48 -6.77 -4.95 2.97
CA VAL A 48 -5.41 -4.94 3.54
C VAL A 48 -4.70 -3.61 3.28
N VAL A 49 -4.67 -3.12 2.04
CA VAL A 49 -4.04 -1.83 1.70
C VAL A 49 -4.63 -0.69 2.54
N LYS A 50 -5.95 -0.68 2.73
CA LYS A 50 -6.61 0.33 3.60
C LYS A 50 -6.21 0.17 5.07
N GLY A 51 -6.12 -1.07 5.57
CA GLY A 51 -5.66 -1.38 6.92
C GLY A 51 -4.28 -0.82 7.16
N LEU A 52 -3.32 -1.16 6.30
CA LEU A 52 -1.94 -0.67 6.39
C LEU A 52 -1.81 0.85 6.29
N ILE A 53 -2.69 1.51 5.53
CA ILE A 53 -2.75 2.98 5.51
C ILE A 53 -3.27 3.52 6.85
N LYS A 54 -4.33 2.93 7.39
CA LYS A 54 -4.94 3.34 8.66
C LYS A 54 -4.01 3.13 9.85
N GLU A 55 -3.27 2.03 9.86
CA GLU A 55 -2.28 1.68 10.89
C GLU A 55 -1.00 2.50 10.75
N GLY A 56 -0.81 3.15 9.60
CA GLY A 56 0.31 4.04 9.35
C GLY A 56 1.57 3.29 8.93
N TYR A 57 1.45 2.08 8.36
CA TYR A 57 2.54 1.41 7.64
C TYR A 57 2.73 1.96 6.23
N VAL A 58 1.66 2.45 5.61
CA VAL A 58 1.68 3.08 4.28
C VAL A 58 1.11 4.49 4.36
N GLU A 59 1.81 5.46 3.79
CA GLU A 59 1.34 6.84 3.72
C GLU A 59 0.86 7.18 2.30
N LEU A 60 -0.21 7.98 2.23
CA LEU A 60 -0.69 8.56 0.99
C LEU A 60 -0.16 9.98 0.86
N ARG A 61 0.81 10.20 -0.02
CA ARG A 61 1.35 11.54 -0.28
C ARG A 61 0.77 12.08 -1.58
N GLY A 62 0.20 13.28 -1.51
CA GLY A 62 -0.36 13.98 -2.67
C GLY A 62 0.73 14.59 -3.53
N THR A 63 0.74 14.31 -4.84
CA THR A 63 1.53 15.05 -5.81
C THR A 63 0.61 15.96 -6.64
N LYS A 64 1.03 17.21 -6.81
CA LYS A 64 0.35 18.16 -7.69
C LYS A 64 0.70 17.81 -9.12
N ARG A 65 -0.29 17.45 -9.95
CA ARG A 65 -0.05 17.31 -11.39
C ARG A 65 0.31 18.67 -11.99
N LEU A 66 1.36 18.71 -12.82
CA LEU A 66 1.59 19.81 -13.76
C LEU A 66 0.31 19.98 -14.60
N HIS A 67 -0.17 21.22 -14.72
CA HIS A 67 -1.48 21.64 -15.28
C HIS A 67 -2.66 21.76 -14.31
N GLY A 68 -2.47 21.54 -13.00
CA GLY A 68 -3.34 22.15 -11.98
C GLY A 68 -4.77 21.64 -11.88
N GLN A 69 -5.09 20.48 -12.47
CA GLN A 69 -6.47 19.98 -12.45
C GLN A 69 -6.76 18.82 -11.48
N ASP A 70 -5.77 18.08 -10.96
CA ASP A 70 -6.03 17.08 -9.92
C ASP A 70 -4.83 16.86 -8.98
N TRP A 71 -5.10 16.74 -7.68
CA TRP A 71 -4.17 16.20 -6.70
C TRP A 71 -4.28 14.68 -6.72
N GLU A 72 -3.17 13.99 -6.97
CA GLU A 72 -3.14 12.53 -6.96
C GLU A 72 -2.37 12.00 -5.77
N GLN A 73 -2.91 11.00 -5.09
CA GLN A 73 -2.26 10.38 -3.94
C GLN A 73 -1.56 9.09 -4.34
N PHE A 74 -0.29 8.99 -3.97
CA PHE A 74 0.55 7.82 -4.19
C PHE A 74 0.96 7.20 -2.86
N CYS A 75 1.16 5.89 -2.87
CA CYS A 75 1.58 5.11 -1.71
C CYS A 75 3.09 5.22 -1.50
N TYR A 76 3.47 5.48 -0.25
CA TYR A 76 4.84 5.49 0.23
C TYR A 76 4.93 4.60 1.47
N PRO A 77 6.07 3.92 1.71
CA PRO A 77 6.29 3.29 2.99
C PRO A 77 6.32 4.39 4.06
N SER A 78 5.68 4.15 5.19
CA SER A 78 5.66 5.11 6.28
C SER A 78 7.02 5.14 6.96
N GLU A 79 7.61 6.33 7.05
CA GLU A 79 8.84 6.56 7.83
C GLU A 79 8.61 6.35 9.33
N ASN A 80 7.35 6.44 9.77
CA ASN A 80 6.89 6.21 11.14
C ASN A 80 6.20 4.85 11.33
N GLY A 81 6.18 3.98 10.31
CA GLY A 81 5.46 2.69 10.32
C GLY A 81 5.94 1.70 11.37
N LYS A 82 7.09 1.97 12.00
CA LYS A 82 7.42 1.45 13.33
C LYS A 82 6.81 2.36 14.39
N LYS A 83 5.49 2.42 14.50
CA LYS A 83 4.93 2.77 15.80
C LYS A 83 5.27 1.59 16.71
N GLU A 84 6.39 1.69 17.40
CA GLU A 84 6.58 1.00 18.67
C GLU A 84 5.31 1.28 19.48
N VAL A 85 4.43 0.28 19.54
CA VAL A 85 3.33 0.26 20.48
C VAL A 85 4.00 0.12 21.84
N VAL A 86 4.23 1.26 22.49
CA VAL A 86 4.58 1.35 23.91
C VAL A 86 3.32 1.13 24.73
#